data_AF-A0A8I0TZ60-F1
#
_entry.id   AF-A0A8I0TZ60-F1
#
_cell.length_a   1.000
_cell.length_b   1.000
_cell.length_c   1.000
_cell.angle_alpha   90.00
_cell.angle_beta   90.00
_cell.angle_gamma   90.00
#
_symmetry.space_group_name_H-M   'P 1'
#
loop_
_entity.id
_entity.type
_entity.pdbx_description
1 polymer ?
#
loop_
_entity_poly.entity_id
_entity_poly.type
_entity_poly.pdbx_seq_one_letter_code
_entity_poly.pdbx_strand_id
1 'polypeptide(L)'
;MIMQPPHDAADFAFSPTDALDIPVVVRDFSSLRRPSEPLWRGATQPWPGVADMPSYGTYLATTTWRQVLLAAKGVGRDLTPWLRRTPWLAVNELISRTAPLQAYLQLKDVPAPAPAAGRRLFVNALYQYGSERSAHSAFGYHLGMTMAHWLCAGMAGLGSTWHLEARGPGGLPGFTDPAAKLPDLWGNHHAAGLPWLIEAKAARALGAGVLKNGRIQLDGGSALMPGMAHRQVLCGTSLPGNKPGKWEQDHLFLALHTAHLHGGPQTGASPAGSPQGDAEDYVADDPEALMAVTRQQLLTYQALAFGAVEQRRVVPMRRDRTERGRHRTGSLTLLEHDEFTTGLRRRLRAQKVDTEGSLASHTDATAFIAARIPGTGIHLGLSRRLYAACEALFLQLTDMPDTVAFADGPRLNDPGFGQDQDDDEAREQYARRARQAHYEQEQRYRTRVREAVSTAFRLAEEHPEDSWLTDPPLPVRVDDPDKPLLLEAATAESYLALEPTDPVLSTAGRTA
;
A
#
# COMPACT_ATOMS: atom_id res chain seq x y z
N MET A 1 -8.13 0.29 40.40
CA MET A 1 -6.91 1.07 40.17
C MET A 1 -7.23 2.00 39.01
N ILE A 2 -7.35 3.31 39.24
CA ILE A 2 -7.67 4.28 38.18
C ILE A 2 -6.38 4.46 37.38
N MET A 3 -6.36 3.96 36.14
CA MET A 3 -5.23 4.10 35.24
C MET A 3 -5.16 5.57 34.82
N GLN A 4 -4.25 6.34 35.41
CA GLN A 4 -3.96 7.69 34.95
C GLN A 4 -2.98 7.61 33.77
N PRO A 5 -3.14 8.47 32.74
CA PRO A 5 -2.16 8.55 31.66
C PRO A 5 -0.77 8.90 32.23
N PRO A 6 0.33 8.46 31.59
CA PRO A 6 1.67 8.90 31.94
C PRO A 6 1.76 10.43 31.98
N HIS A 7 2.52 10.97 32.94
CA HIS A 7 2.68 12.41 33.16
C HIS A 7 3.27 13.17 31.96
N ASP A 8 3.88 12.45 31.02
CA ASP A 8 4.57 12.89 29.82
C ASP A 8 3.93 12.34 28.54
N ALA A 9 2.67 11.89 28.61
CA ALA A 9 1.90 11.50 27.44
C ALA A 9 1.67 12.72 26.52
N ALA A 10 2.65 12.97 25.65
CA ALA A 10 2.64 13.99 24.62
C ALA A 10 2.47 13.34 23.24
N ASP A 11 1.71 14.00 22.38
CA ASP A 11 1.53 13.63 20.98
C ASP A 11 2.21 14.70 20.12
N PHE A 12 2.94 14.30 19.08
CA PHE A 12 3.75 15.22 18.28
C PHE A 12 3.00 15.61 17.03
N ALA A 13 2.91 16.92 16.78
CA ALA A 13 2.31 17.46 15.57
C ALA A 13 3.04 16.93 14.32
N PHE A 14 2.27 16.46 13.34
CA PHE A 14 2.79 16.37 11.98
C PHE A 14 3.13 17.79 11.49
N SER A 15 4.42 18.07 11.34
CA SER A 15 4.91 19.24 10.61
C SER A 15 4.42 19.20 9.15
N PRO A 16 4.28 20.35 8.46
CA PRO A 16 3.99 20.40 7.02
C PRO A 16 4.96 19.58 6.16
N THR A 17 6.09 19.16 6.73
CA THR A 17 6.89 18.09 6.15
C THR A 17 6.47 16.79 6.86
N ASP A 18 5.71 15.89 6.24
CA ASP A 18 5.38 14.58 6.82
C ASP A 18 6.52 13.56 6.64
N ALA A 19 7.74 14.05 6.41
CA ALA A 19 8.93 13.25 6.19
C ALA A 19 9.37 12.53 7.47
N LEU A 20 9.77 11.28 7.35
CA LEU A 20 10.28 10.46 8.43
C LEU A 20 11.38 9.53 7.93
N ASP A 21 12.13 8.97 8.86
CA ASP A 21 13.21 8.05 8.56
C ASP A 21 12.97 6.67 9.18
N ILE A 22 13.16 5.61 8.40
CA ILE A 22 13.02 4.23 8.85
C ILE A 22 14.39 3.54 8.73
N PRO A 23 15.01 3.09 9.83
CA PRO A 23 16.25 2.33 9.74
C PRO A 23 15.98 0.95 9.13
N VAL A 24 16.82 0.52 8.20
CA VAL A 24 16.73 -0.76 7.51
C VAL A 24 18.08 -1.46 7.56
N VAL A 25 18.13 -2.64 8.17
CA VAL A 25 19.33 -3.48 8.23
C VAL A 25 19.18 -4.60 7.20
N VAL A 26 19.95 -4.52 6.12
CA VAL A 26 19.89 -5.44 4.97
C VAL A 26 21.00 -6.49 5.08
N ARG A 27 20.63 -7.78 5.08
CA ARG A 27 21.55 -8.90 5.33
C ARG A 27 21.19 -10.11 4.44
N ASP A 28 22.09 -11.08 4.41
CA ASP A 28 21.81 -12.41 3.89
C ASP A 28 21.00 -13.25 4.91
N PHE A 29 20.62 -14.46 4.53
CA PHE A 29 19.90 -15.40 5.38
C PHE A 29 20.79 -16.19 6.37
N SER A 30 22.10 -15.93 6.43
CA SER A 30 22.98 -16.59 7.41
C SER A 30 22.68 -16.13 8.85
N SER A 31 22.07 -14.94 9.01
CA SER A 31 21.84 -14.28 10.30
C SER A 31 20.35 -14.09 10.60
N LEU A 32 19.61 -15.19 10.83
CA LEU A 32 18.18 -15.16 11.21
C LEU A 32 17.95 -14.81 12.67
N ARG A 33 18.40 -13.62 13.07
CA ARG A 33 18.22 -13.02 14.39
C ARG A 33 17.97 -11.53 14.29
N ARG A 34 17.37 -10.93 15.33
CA ARG A 34 17.25 -9.48 15.47
C ARG A 34 18.63 -8.82 15.29
N PRO A 35 18.76 -7.77 14.48
CA PRO A 35 19.95 -6.93 14.49
C PRO A 35 20.21 -6.40 15.91
N SER A 36 21.48 -6.33 16.31
CA SER A 36 21.86 -5.72 17.59
C SER A 36 21.52 -4.24 17.61
N GLU A 37 21.24 -3.71 18.80
CA GLU A 37 20.89 -2.29 19.02
C GLU A 37 21.82 -1.28 18.34
N PRO A 38 23.17 -1.44 18.41
CA PRO A 38 24.08 -0.52 17.73
C PRO A 38 23.94 -0.48 16.22
N LEU A 39 23.50 -1.57 15.57
CA LEU A 39 23.37 -1.60 14.11
C LEU A 39 22.23 -0.71 13.64
N TRP A 40 21.00 -0.95 14.12
CA TRP A 40 19.85 -0.20 13.62
C TRP A 40 19.77 1.22 14.18
N ARG A 41 20.29 1.49 15.38
CA ARG A 41 20.42 2.88 15.89
C ARG A 41 21.51 3.67 15.18
N GLY A 42 22.58 3.00 14.75
CA GLY A 42 23.71 3.61 14.03
C GLY A 42 23.48 3.83 12.53
N ALA A 43 22.28 3.56 12.03
CA ALA A 43 21.93 3.72 10.62
C ALA A 43 22.04 5.19 10.17
N THR A 44 22.95 5.47 9.25
CA THR A 44 23.20 6.82 8.72
C THR A 44 23.28 6.87 7.19
N GLN A 45 23.61 5.75 6.54
CA GLN A 45 23.73 5.67 5.09
C GLN A 45 22.35 5.84 4.44
N PRO A 46 22.14 6.79 3.52
CA PRO A 46 20.84 6.97 2.89
C PRO A 46 20.46 5.75 2.04
N TRP A 47 19.16 5.47 1.94
CA TRP A 47 18.65 4.52 0.95
C TRP A 47 19.01 5.01 -0.48
N PRO A 48 19.52 4.16 -1.38
CA PRO A 48 20.07 4.62 -2.66
C PRO A 48 19.03 5.16 -3.66
N GLY A 49 17.74 5.06 -3.35
CA GLY A 49 16.62 5.52 -4.17
C GLY A 49 15.72 4.37 -4.62
N VAL A 50 14.66 4.72 -5.37
CA VAL A 50 13.68 3.76 -5.90
C VAL A 50 14.23 3.11 -7.16
N ALA A 51 15.03 2.06 -6.99
CA ALA A 51 15.66 1.34 -8.10
C ALA A 51 15.59 -0.18 -7.90
N ASP A 52 16.48 -0.73 -7.07
CA ASP A 52 16.54 -2.16 -6.69
C ASP A 52 16.98 -2.23 -5.21
N MET A 53 16.95 -3.44 -4.64
CA MET A 53 17.43 -3.71 -3.31
C MET A 53 18.92 -3.42 -3.17
N PRO A 54 19.35 -2.60 -2.19
CA PRO A 54 20.76 -2.30 -1.99
C PRO A 54 21.57 -3.52 -1.55
N SER A 55 22.90 -3.40 -1.63
CA SER A 55 23.83 -4.35 -1.03
C SER A 55 23.63 -4.49 0.48
N TYR A 56 24.14 -5.56 1.08
CA TYR A 56 24.08 -5.75 2.53
C TYR A 56 24.70 -4.56 3.28
N GLY A 57 24.02 -4.07 4.31
CA GLY A 57 24.37 -2.82 4.96
C GLY A 57 23.31 -2.31 5.92
N THR A 58 23.55 -1.14 6.49
CA THR A 58 22.63 -0.48 7.42
C THR A 58 22.26 0.87 6.84
N TYR A 59 20.98 1.00 6.49
CA TYR A 59 20.46 2.15 5.76
C TYR A 59 19.48 2.94 6.60
N LEU A 60 19.40 4.22 6.27
CA LEU A 60 18.50 5.20 6.77
C LEU A 60 17.57 5.60 5.61
N ALA A 61 16.41 4.95 5.53
CA ALA A 61 15.44 5.20 4.47
C ALA A 61 14.53 6.37 4.85
N THR A 62 14.79 7.54 4.28
CA THR A 62 13.90 8.70 4.37
C THR A 62 12.70 8.50 3.45
N THR A 63 11.50 8.77 3.96
CA THR A 63 10.21 8.58 3.27
C THR A 63 9.20 9.62 3.79
N THR A 64 7.96 9.60 3.31
CA THR A 64 6.84 10.37 3.88
C THR A 64 5.80 9.47 4.56
N TRP A 65 4.99 10.05 5.44
CA TRP A 65 3.83 9.37 6.04
C TRP A 65 2.78 9.02 4.99
N ARG A 66 2.60 9.91 4.00
CA ARG A 66 1.82 9.64 2.77
C ARG A 66 2.23 8.33 2.09
N GLN A 67 3.53 8.06 1.96
CA GLN A 67 4.04 6.82 1.36
C GLN A 67 3.70 5.58 2.21
N VAL A 68 3.77 5.69 3.54
CA VAL A 68 3.39 4.60 4.45
C VAL A 68 1.90 4.32 4.40
N LEU A 69 1.06 5.35 4.39
CA LEU A 69 -0.40 5.22 4.27
C LEU A 69 -0.84 4.71 2.90
N LEU A 70 -0.14 5.08 1.83
CA LEU A 70 -0.35 4.49 0.50
C LEU A 70 -0.09 2.98 0.52
N ALA A 71 0.98 2.54 1.19
CA ALA A 71 1.23 1.12 1.36
C ALA A 71 0.14 0.46 2.19
N ALA A 72 -0.29 1.09 3.29
CA ALA A 72 -1.30 0.56 4.20
C ALA A 72 -2.64 0.29 3.50
N LYS A 73 -3.13 1.22 2.66
CA LYS A 73 -4.38 1.00 1.91
C LYS A 73 -4.27 -0.19 0.94
N GLY A 74 -3.08 -0.43 0.40
CA GLY A 74 -2.81 -1.42 -0.64
C GLY A 74 -2.59 -2.84 -0.12
N VAL A 75 -2.41 -3.03 1.19
CA VAL A 75 -2.11 -4.33 1.79
C VAL A 75 -3.24 -4.85 2.68
N GLY A 76 -3.22 -6.16 2.90
CA GLY A 76 -4.27 -6.87 3.60
C GLY A 76 -4.88 -7.90 2.66
N ARG A 77 -5.51 -8.92 3.24
CA ARG A 77 -6.09 -10.02 2.47
C ARG A 77 -6.99 -9.50 1.36
N ASP A 78 -6.99 -10.20 0.25
CA ASP A 78 -7.84 -9.83 -0.87
C ASP A 78 -9.32 -10.03 -0.51
N LEU A 79 -10.08 -8.95 -0.59
CA LEU A 79 -11.51 -8.92 -0.27
C LEU A 79 -12.40 -8.89 -1.51
N THR A 80 -11.82 -8.94 -2.71
CA THR A 80 -12.53 -8.88 -3.99
C THR A 80 -13.76 -9.82 -4.06
N PRO A 81 -13.69 -11.10 -3.61
CA PRO A 81 -14.85 -12.00 -3.66
C PRO A 81 -16.07 -11.50 -2.87
N TRP A 82 -15.85 -10.74 -1.80
CA TRP A 82 -16.91 -10.19 -0.95
C TRP A 82 -17.34 -8.80 -1.41
N LEU A 83 -16.36 -7.91 -1.67
CA LEU A 83 -16.63 -6.52 -2.02
C LEU A 83 -17.31 -6.35 -3.37
N ARG A 84 -17.23 -7.33 -4.28
CA ARG A 84 -18.07 -7.32 -5.49
C ARG A 84 -19.58 -7.33 -5.17
N ARG A 85 -19.99 -7.83 -4.00
CA ARG A 85 -21.39 -7.87 -3.54
C ARG A 85 -21.74 -6.76 -2.56
N THR A 86 -20.77 -6.33 -1.77
CA THR A 86 -20.94 -5.32 -0.72
C THR A 86 -19.96 -4.15 -0.89
N PRO A 87 -19.92 -3.50 -2.07
CA PRO A 87 -18.88 -2.52 -2.37
C PRO A 87 -18.89 -1.30 -1.44
N TRP A 88 -20.03 -0.98 -0.82
CA TRP A 88 -20.14 0.10 0.17
C TRP A 88 -19.28 -0.13 1.43
N LEU A 89 -18.89 -1.38 1.73
CA LEU A 89 -18.00 -1.70 2.85
C LEU A 89 -16.53 -1.36 2.57
N ALA A 90 -16.17 -0.97 1.34
CA ALA A 90 -14.81 -0.56 0.98
C ALA A 90 -14.28 0.57 1.86
N VAL A 91 -15.13 1.53 2.28
CA VAL A 91 -14.75 2.61 3.20
C VAL A 91 -14.35 2.06 4.57
N ASN A 92 -15.12 1.11 5.10
CA ASN A 92 -14.84 0.50 6.40
C ASN A 92 -13.51 -0.27 6.38
N GLU A 93 -13.21 -0.93 5.26
CA GLU A 93 -11.93 -1.61 5.08
C GLU A 93 -10.77 -0.61 4.94
N LEU A 94 -10.94 0.50 4.23
CA LEU A 94 -9.89 1.54 4.18
C LEU A 94 -9.60 2.12 5.57
N ILE A 95 -10.64 2.34 6.37
CA ILE A 95 -10.51 2.76 7.77
C ILE A 95 -9.78 1.68 8.58
N SER A 96 -10.15 0.40 8.44
CA SER A 96 -9.52 -0.72 9.16
C SER A 96 -8.01 -0.84 8.86
N ARG A 97 -7.58 -0.50 7.63
CA ARG A 97 -6.18 -0.55 7.21
C ARG A 97 -5.34 0.64 7.67
N THR A 98 -5.94 1.83 7.77
CA THR A 98 -5.20 3.08 7.96
C THR A 98 -5.31 3.64 9.38
N ALA A 99 -6.51 3.62 9.97
CA ALA A 99 -6.75 4.20 11.30
C ALA A 99 -5.90 3.55 12.40
N PRO A 100 -5.64 2.22 12.44
CA PRO A 100 -4.79 1.64 13.47
C PRO A 100 -3.34 2.16 13.44
N LEU A 101 -2.82 2.50 12.27
CA LEU A 101 -1.48 3.06 12.13
C LEU A 101 -1.42 4.44 12.77
N GLN A 102 -2.43 5.27 12.51
CA GLN A 102 -2.56 6.60 13.11
C GLN A 102 -2.85 6.51 14.62
N ALA A 103 -3.62 5.53 15.06
CA ALA A 103 -4.02 5.37 16.46
C ALA A 103 -2.90 4.82 17.36
N TYR A 104 -1.93 4.07 16.82
CA TYR A 104 -0.93 3.34 17.61
C TYR A 104 0.52 3.77 17.38
N LEU A 105 0.80 4.51 16.31
CA LEU A 105 2.11 5.07 16.04
C LEU A 105 2.12 6.57 16.30
N GLN A 106 3.29 7.07 16.68
CA GLN A 106 3.59 8.48 16.83
C GLN A 106 4.94 8.77 16.17
N LEU A 107 5.11 9.97 15.62
CA LEU A 107 6.41 10.44 15.17
C LEU A 107 7.11 11.18 16.30
N LYS A 108 8.42 11.01 16.45
CA LYS A 108 9.23 11.85 17.35
C LYS A 108 10.47 12.33 16.65
N ASP A 109 10.91 13.54 17.00
CA ASP A 109 12.19 14.07 16.58
C ASP A 109 13.33 13.27 17.21
N VAL A 110 14.31 12.91 16.40
CA VAL A 110 15.50 12.16 16.79
C VAL A 110 16.71 12.74 16.04
N PRO A 111 17.87 12.91 16.71
CA PRO A 111 19.08 13.35 16.02
C PRO A 111 19.39 12.47 14.80
N ALA A 112 19.59 13.11 13.64
CA ALA A 112 19.91 12.42 12.40
C ALA A 112 20.86 13.27 11.53
N PRO A 113 21.71 12.64 10.71
CA PRO A 113 22.56 13.36 9.77
C PRO A 113 21.73 13.94 8.62
N ALA A 114 22.07 15.13 8.12
CA ALA A 114 21.50 15.60 6.86
C ALA A 114 21.90 14.65 5.71
N PRO A 115 21.00 14.33 4.74
CA PRO A 115 19.69 14.94 4.51
C PRO A 115 18.49 14.16 5.13
N ALA A 116 18.71 13.36 6.18
CA ALA A 116 17.62 12.63 6.84
C ALA A 116 16.57 13.58 7.44
N ALA A 117 15.34 13.11 7.57
CA ALA A 117 14.20 13.90 8.06
C ALA A 117 14.27 14.23 9.56
N GLY A 118 15.09 13.50 10.33
CA GLY A 118 15.25 13.73 11.76
C GLY A 118 14.06 13.26 12.59
N ARG A 119 13.21 12.38 12.04
CA ARG A 119 11.98 11.90 12.70
C ARG A 119 11.78 10.41 12.54
N ARG A 120 11.33 9.73 13.60
CA ARG A 120 11.16 8.26 13.62
C ARG A 120 9.78 7.87 14.12
N LEU A 121 9.32 6.69 13.72
CA LEU A 121 8.09 6.08 14.23
C LEU A 121 8.34 5.35 15.54
N PHE A 122 7.53 5.68 16.54
CA PHE A 122 7.45 5.02 17.83
C PHE A 122 6.04 4.49 18.02
N VAL A 123 5.87 3.54 18.93
CA VAL A 123 4.52 3.20 19.43
C VAL A 123 4.10 4.23 20.48
N ASN A 124 2.81 4.45 20.64
CA ASN A 124 2.27 5.34 21.67
C ASN A 124 1.78 4.59 22.93
N ALA A 125 1.37 5.34 23.95
CA ALA A 125 0.90 4.79 25.22
C ALA A 125 -0.38 3.96 25.06
N LEU A 126 -1.26 4.30 24.11
CA LEU A 126 -2.47 3.54 23.82
C LEU A 126 -2.12 2.13 23.34
N TYR A 127 -1.19 2.02 22.39
CA TYR A 127 -0.68 0.72 21.98
C TYR A 127 0.02 0.00 23.13
N GLN A 128 0.77 0.70 23.98
CA GLN A 128 1.52 0.02 25.04
C GLN A 128 0.61 -0.51 26.17
N TYR A 129 -0.41 0.24 26.59
CA TYR A 129 -1.17 -0.04 27.82
C TYR A 129 -2.68 -0.16 27.62
N GLY A 130 -3.25 0.45 26.59
CA GLY A 130 -4.69 0.67 26.50
C GLY A 130 -5.43 -0.21 25.49
N SER A 131 -4.74 -0.79 24.50
CA SER A 131 -5.40 -1.58 23.46
C SER A 131 -5.51 -3.07 23.80
N GLU A 132 -6.61 -3.68 23.37
CA GLU A 132 -6.88 -5.10 23.54
C GLU A 132 -5.87 -6.00 22.82
N ARG A 133 -5.73 -7.25 23.29
CA ARG A 133 -4.81 -8.23 22.72
C ARG A 133 -5.14 -8.58 21.26
N SER A 134 -6.42 -8.62 20.91
CA SER A 134 -6.92 -8.82 19.54
C SER A 134 -6.45 -7.68 18.63
N ALA A 135 -6.62 -6.43 19.06
CA ALA A 135 -6.18 -5.24 18.36
C ALA A 135 -4.66 -5.18 18.18
N HIS A 136 -3.87 -5.63 19.18
CA HIS A 136 -2.42 -5.77 19.04
C HIS A 136 -2.01 -6.73 17.95
N SER A 137 -2.63 -7.91 17.91
CA SER A 137 -2.31 -8.94 16.92
C SER A 137 -2.67 -8.48 15.51
N ALA A 138 -3.86 -7.90 15.34
CA ALA A 138 -4.30 -7.33 14.07
C ALA A 138 -3.35 -6.20 13.59
N PHE A 139 -3.03 -5.26 14.48
CA PHE A 139 -2.08 -4.19 14.17
C PHE A 139 -0.71 -4.73 13.75
N GLY A 140 -0.17 -5.72 14.47
CA GLY A 140 1.11 -6.34 14.12
C GLY A 140 1.09 -6.90 12.70
N TYR A 141 0.08 -7.70 12.36
CA TYR A 141 -0.09 -8.24 11.01
C TYR A 141 -0.16 -7.13 9.95
N HIS A 142 -1.05 -6.16 10.11
CA HIS A 142 -1.22 -5.06 9.15
C HIS A 142 0.03 -4.21 9.00
N LEU A 143 0.71 -3.89 10.10
CA LEU A 143 1.96 -3.14 10.06
C LEU A 143 3.06 -3.90 9.33
N GLY A 144 3.23 -5.20 9.60
CA GLY A 144 4.21 -6.03 8.92
C GLY A 144 4.01 -6.03 7.40
N MET A 145 2.77 -6.25 6.97
CA MET A 145 2.39 -6.19 5.55
C MET A 145 2.63 -4.80 4.95
N THR A 146 2.24 -3.75 5.67
CA THR A 146 2.43 -2.36 5.23
C THR A 146 3.90 -2.05 4.99
N MET A 147 4.77 -2.40 5.95
CA MET A 147 6.19 -2.13 5.85
C MET A 147 6.88 -2.99 4.78
N ALA A 148 6.44 -4.22 4.56
CA ALA A 148 6.94 -5.06 3.47
C ALA A 148 6.57 -4.47 2.10
N HIS A 149 5.33 -4.03 1.92
CA HIS A 149 4.88 -3.39 0.69
C HIS A 149 5.54 -2.02 0.48
N TRP A 150 5.60 -1.18 1.51
CA TRP A 150 6.31 0.11 1.49
C TRP A 150 7.75 -0.07 1.04
N LEU A 151 8.49 -1.02 1.64
CA LEU A 151 9.88 -1.23 1.31
C LEU A 151 10.04 -1.77 -0.11
N CYS A 152 9.28 -2.79 -0.48
CA CYS A 152 9.47 -3.45 -1.78
C CYS A 152 8.95 -2.59 -2.93
N ALA A 153 7.68 -2.18 -2.87
CA ALA A 153 7.04 -1.43 -3.96
C ALA A 153 7.33 0.07 -3.86
N GLY A 154 7.28 0.64 -2.65
CA GLY A 154 7.51 2.08 -2.45
C GLY A 154 8.98 2.50 -2.55
N MET A 155 9.92 1.66 -2.11
CA MET A 155 11.34 2.03 -1.98
C MET A 155 12.32 1.23 -2.85
N ALA A 156 11.97 0.01 -3.28
CA ALA A 156 12.92 -0.91 -3.92
C ALA A 156 12.51 -1.32 -5.35
N GLY A 157 11.63 -0.56 -6.01
CA GLY A 157 11.30 -0.76 -7.41
C GLY A 157 10.47 -2.01 -7.72
N LEU A 158 9.80 -2.61 -6.74
CA LEU A 158 8.81 -3.63 -7.06
C LEU A 158 7.55 -2.97 -7.66
N GLY A 159 6.91 -3.60 -8.64
CA GLY A 159 5.57 -3.21 -9.06
C GLY A 159 4.52 -3.56 -7.99
N SER A 160 3.25 -3.69 -8.41
CA SER A 160 2.17 -4.14 -7.52
C SER A 160 2.46 -5.51 -6.89
N THR A 161 2.26 -5.60 -5.58
CA THR A 161 2.33 -6.88 -4.86
C THR A 161 0.98 -7.57 -4.83
N TRP A 162 1.01 -8.88 -4.75
CA TRP A 162 -0.14 -9.77 -4.69
C TRP A 162 -0.04 -10.69 -3.51
N HIS A 163 -1.16 -10.97 -2.86
CA HIS A 163 -1.23 -12.10 -1.94
C HIS A 163 -0.97 -13.39 -2.70
N LEU A 164 0.00 -14.17 -2.23
CA LEU A 164 0.43 -15.37 -2.93
C LEU A 164 -0.68 -16.43 -3.00
N GLU A 165 -1.50 -16.51 -1.95
CA GLU A 165 -2.69 -17.38 -1.87
C GLU A 165 -3.77 -17.05 -2.91
N ALA A 166 -3.78 -15.83 -3.46
CA ALA A 166 -4.74 -15.40 -4.46
C ALA A 166 -4.31 -15.80 -5.87
N ARG A 167 -3.01 -15.68 -6.19
CA ARG A 167 -2.44 -15.98 -7.50
C ARG A 167 -0.97 -16.27 -7.31
N GLY A 168 -0.45 -17.37 -7.83
CA GLY A 168 1.00 -17.64 -7.84
C GLY A 168 1.76 -16.87 -8.93
N PRO A 169 3.09 -16.68 -8.80
CA PRO A 169 3.94 -16.16 -9.87
C PRO A 169 3.76 -16.92 -11.17
N GLY A 170 3.49 -16.21 -12.27
CA GLY A 170 3.37 -16.80 -13.60
C GLY A 170 2.24 -17.84 -13.78
N GLY A 171 1.33 -17.99 -12.81
CA GLY A 171 0.32 -19.06 -12.81
C GLY A 171 0.87 -20.45 -12.50
N LEU A 172 2.05 -20.54 -11.88
CA LEU A 172 2.63 -21.82 -11.46
C LEU A 172 1.71 -22.54 -10.45
N PRO A 173 1.59 -23.88 -10.53
CA PRO A 173 0.75 -24.65 -9.63
C PRO A 173 1.31 -24.71 -8.20
N GLY A 174 0.46 -25.05 -7.23
CA GLY A 174 0.84 -25.26 -5.82
C GLY A 174 0.86 -23.99 -4.96
N PHE A 175 0.90 -22.81 -5.57
CA PHE A 175 0.88 -21.53 -4.84
C PHE A 175 -0.47 -21.19 -4.18
N THR A 176 -1.54 -21.84 -4.63
CA THR A 176 -2.90 -21.68 -4.11
C THR A 176 -3.27 -22.80 -3.14
N ASP A 177 -2.34 -23.68 -2.76
CA ASP A 177 -2.59 -24.74 -1.78
C ASP A 177 -2.72 -24.13 -0.36
N PRO A 178 -3.91 -24.22 0.27
CA PRO A 178 -4.14 -23.63 1.60
C PRO A 178 -3.34 -24.31 2.72
N ALA A 179 -2.85 -25.53 2.51
CA ALA A 179 -2.05 -26.27 3.48
C ALA A 179 -0.54 -25.97 3.35
N ALA A 180 -0.12 -25.37 2.24
CA ALA A 180 1.28 -25.07 2.00
C ALA A 180 1.75 -23.88 2.86
N LYS A 181 2.92 -24.03 3.47
CA LYS A 181 3.59 -22.94 4.19
C LYS A 181 4.29 -22.04 3.19
N LEU A 182 3.57 -21.04 2.73
CA LEU A 182 3.98 -20.14 1.64
C LEU A 182 4.22 -18.71 2.13
N PRO A 183 4.98 -17.90 1.37
CA PRO A 183 5.18 -16.51 1.71
C PRO A 183 3.90 -15.67 1.56
N ASP A 184 3.81 -14.53 2.24
CA ASP A 184 2.63 -13.68 2.22
C ASP A 184 2.34 -13.06 0.84
N LEU A 185 3.38 -12.55 0.18
CA LEU A 185 3.28 -11.69 -1.00
C LEU A 185 4.21 -12.13 -2.13
N TRP A 186 3.88 -11.73 -3.36
CA TRP A 186 4.82 -11.69 -4.46
C TRP A 186 4.56 -10.51 -5.40
N GLY A 187 5.51 -10.19 -6.26
CA GLY A 187 5.36 -9.21 -7.33
C GLY A 187 6.50 -9.31 -8.34
N ASN A 188 6.45 -8.53 -9.42
CA ASN A 188 7.53 -8.46 -10.39
C ASN A 188 8.29 -7.14 -10.25
N HIS A 189 9.62 -7.22 -10.29
CA HIS A 189 10.47 -6.03 -10.32
C HIS A 189 10.41 -5.37 -11.70
N HIS A 190 10.05 -4.08 -11.76
CA HIS A 190 9.75 -3.40 -13.02
C HIS A 190 10.92 -3.45 -14.03
N ALA A 191 12.14 -3.13 -13.60
CA ALA A 191 13.29 -3.06 -14.49
C ALA A 191 13.87 -4.44 -14.86
N ALA A 192 13.69 -5.44 -14.00
CA ALA A 192 14.33 -6.75 -14.16
C ALA A 192 13.36 -7.83 -14.69
N GLY A 193 12.04 -7.57 -14.66
CA GLY A 193 11.01 -8.57 -14.93
C GLY A 193 11.04 -9.78 -13.99
N LEU A 194 11.81 -9.68 -12.89
CA LEU A 194 12.11 -10.80 -12.00
C LEU A 194 11.04 -10.93 -10.91
N PRO A 195 10.47 -12.13 -10.67
CA PRO A 195 9.56 -12.35 -9.56
C PRO A 195 10.28 -12.24 -8.21
N TRP A 196 9.62 -11.60 -7.26
CA TRP A 196 10.06 -11.51 -5.86
C TRP A 196 9.04 -12.21 -4.98
N LEU A 197 9.50 -13.14 -4.15
CA LEU A 197 8.74 -13.74 -3.06
C LEU A 197 9.02 -12.98 -1.77
N ILE A 198 7.96 -12.55 -1.09
CA ILE A 198 8.05 -11.59 0.00
C ILE A 198 7.30 -12.12 1.21
N GLU A 199 8.00 -12.24 2.33
CA GLU A 199 7.41 -12.62 3.61
C GLU A 199 7.45 -11.43 4.57
N ALA A 200 6.32 -11.12 5.18
CA ALA A 200 6.15 -10.00 6.08
C ALA A 200 6.02 -10.50 7.52
N LYS A 201 6.94 -10.08 8.40
CA LYS A 201 6.85 -10.36 9.83
C LYS A 201 6.81 -9.06 10.61
N ALA A 202 6.00 -9.02 11.65
CA ALA A 202 6.07 -7.96 12.64
C ALA A 202 5.97 -8.54 14.05
N ALA A 203 6.74 -7.97 14.97
CA ALA A 203 6.65 -8.33 16.37
C ALA A 203 7.17 -7.20 17.27
N ARG A 204 6.66 -7.15 18.50
CA ARG A 204 7.37 -6.51 19.61
C ARG A 204 8.64 -7.31 19.84
N ALA A 205 9.79 -6.70 19.52
CA ALA A 205 11.08 -7.38 19.48
C ALA A 205 11.11 -8.64 18.59
N LEU A 206 11.53 -8.50 17.33
CA LEU A 206 11.68 -9.63 16.40
C LEU A 206 12.56 -10.75 16.98
N GLY A 207 11.97 -11.92 17.23
CA GLY A 207 12.70 -13.10 17.70
C GLY A 207 13.32 -13.91 16.56
N ALA A 208 14.36 -14.70 16.86
CA ALA A 208 14.97 -15.61 15.89
C ALA A 208 13.98 -16.65 15.34
N GLY A 209 13.08 -17.17 16.19
CA GLY A 209 12.04 -18.12 15.75
C GLY A 209 11.10 -17.54 14.69
N VAL A 210 10.71 -16.27 14.84
CA VAL A 210 9.84 -15.57 13.86
C VAL A 210 10.53 -15.46 12.50
N LEU A 211 11.81 -15.09 12.48
CA LEU A 211 12.58 -14.96 11.25
C LEU A 211 12.85 -16.33 10.58
N LYS A 212 13.14 -17.37 11.37
CA LYS A 212 13.30 -18.74 10.87
C LYS A 212 12.01 -19.27 10.25
N ASN A 213 10.86 -19.02 10.88
CA ASN A 213 9.57 -19.41 10.30
C ASN A 213 9.30 -18.68 8.98
N GLY A 214 9.61 -17.38 8.91
CA GLY A 214 9.49 -16.63 7.65
C GLY A 214 10.42 -17.17 6.55
N ARG A 215 11.63 -17.59 6.91
CA ARG A 215 12.54 -18.28 5.97
C ARG A 215 11.95 -19.59 5.44
N ILE A 216 11.36 -20.41 6.31
CA ILE A 216 10.72 -21.68 5.90
C ILE A 216 9.61 -21.42 4.88
N GLN A 217 8.80 -20.38 5.08
CA GLN A 217 7.75 -20.00 4.14
C GLN A 217 8.34 -19.60 2.77
N LEU A 218 9.36 -18.73 2.76
CA LEU A 218 10.06 -18.35 1.52
C LEU A 218 10.66 -19.54 0.78
N ASP A 219 11.28 -20.48 1.51
CA ASP A 219 11.85 -21.69 0.92
C ASP A 219 10.75 -22.60 0.34
N GLY A 220 9.59 -22.68 1.00
CA GLY A 220 8.41 -23.37 0.48
C GLY A 220 7.92 -22.76 -0.85
N GLY A 221 7.81 -21.44 -0.94
CA GLY A 221 7.46 -20.75 -2.18
C GLY A 221 8.50 -20.94 -3.29
N SER A 222 9.79 -20.83 -2.95
CA SER A 222 10.88 -21.03 -3.90
C SER A 222 10.94 -22.46 -4.46
N ALA A 223 10.57 -23.46 -3.67
CA ALA A 223 10.51 -24.85 -4.13
C ALA A 223 9.47 -25.07 -5.25
N LEU A 224 8.44 -24.22 -5.33
CA LEU A 224 7.44 -24.22 -6.39
C LEU A 224 7.88 -23.49 -7.66
N MET A 225 9.10 -22.93 -7.69
CA MET A 225 9.68 -22.18 -8.82
C MET A 225 10.92 -22.87 -9.40
N PRO A 226 10.87 -24.16 -9.76
CA PRO A 226 12.06 -24.90 -10.18
C PRO A 226 12.66 -24.29 -11.45
N GLY A 227 13.95 -23.98 -11.40
CA GLY A 227 14.70 -23.42 -12.53
C GLY A 227 14.37 -21.96 -12.88
N MET A 228 13.43 -21.31 -12.18
CA MET A 228 13.08 -19.91 -12.40
C MET A 228 13.93 -19.01 -11.50
N ALA A 229 14.60 -18.03 -12.11
CA ALA A 229 15.30 -17.00 -11.37
C ALA A 229 14.28 -16.15 -10.60
N HIS A 230 14.54 -15.87 -9.33
CA HIS A 230 13.68 -15.04 -8.48
C HIS A 230 14.44 -14.50 -7.27
N ARG A 231 13.87 -13.51 -6.58
CA ARG A 231 14.41 -12.99 -5.32
C ARG A 231 13.55 -13.42 -4.14
N GLN A 232 14.19 -13.82 -3.04
CA GLN A 232 13.52 -13.96 -1.74
C GLN A 232 13.73 -12.69 -0.91
N VAL A 233 12.68 -12.22 -0.24
CA VAL A 233 12.72 -11.05 0.63
C VAL A 233 11.94 -11.36 1.92
N LEU A 234 12.62 -11.40 3.06
CA LEU A 234 11.99 -11.46 4.38
C LEU A 234 12.07 -10.07 5.01
N CYS A 235 10.92 -9.40 5.11
CA CYS A 235 10.80 -8.11 5.76
C CYS A 235 10.34 -8.28 7.21
N GLY A 236 11.29 -8.18 8.14
CA GLY A 236 11.00 -8.17 9.57
C GLY A 236 10.83 -6.75 10.10
N THR A 237 9.62 -6.38 10.52
CA THR A 237 9.30 -5.14 11.22
C THR A 237 9.42 -5.33 12.72
N SER A 238 10.36 -4.62 13.36
CA SER A 238 10.51 -4.66 14.81
C SER A 238 9.87 -3.45 15.43
N LEU A 239 8.89 -3.70 16.29
CA LEU A 239 8.35 -2.70 17.19
C LEU A 239 9.22 -2.57 18.45
N PRO A 240 9.17 -1.40 19.12
CA PRO A 240 9.74 -1.18 20.45
C PRO A 240 9.34 -2.29 21.43
N GLY A 241 10.29 -2.72 22.27
CA GLY A 241 10.03 -3.79 23.25
C GLY A 241 9.12 -3.33 24.39
N ASN A 242 8.56 -4.28 25.15
CA ASN A 242 7.68 -4.02 26.31
C ASN A 242 8.44 -3.67 27.61
N LYS A 243 9.76 -3.42 27.54
CA LYS A 243 10.55 -3.13 28.73
C LYS A 243 10.14 -1.75 29.28
N PRO A 244 9.82 -1.62 30.59
CA PRO A 244 9.46 -0.33 31.18
C PRO A 244 10.50 0.74 30.86
N GLY A 245 10.03 1.92 30.43
CA GLY A 245 10.88 3.07 30.03
C GLY A 245 11.65 2.92 28.71
N LYS A 246 11.75 1.72 28.11
CA LYS A 246 12.44 1.52 26.82
C LYS A 246 11.55 1.77 25.61
N TRP A 247 10.24 1.52 25.71
CA TRP A 247 9.32 1.65 24.58
C TRP A 247 9.21 3.10 24.05
N GLU A 248 9.48 4.08 24.90
CA GLU A 248 9.55 5.51 24.52
C GLU A 248 10.83 5.89 23.78
N GLN A 249 11.90 5.08 23.93
CA GLN A 249 13.26 5.34 23.43
C GLN A 249 13.61 4.48 22.21
N ASP A 250 12.96 3.34 22.06
CA ASP A 250 13.10 2.46 20.89
C ASP A 250 12.13 2.95 19.80
N HIS A 251 12.64 3.14 18.58
CA HIS A 251 11.81 3.38 17.41
C HIS A 251 11.68 2.11 16.57
N LEU A 252 10.70 2.11 15.67
CA LEU A 252 10.53 1.08 14.64
C LEU A 252 11.80 0.99 13.78
N PHE A 253 12.17 -0.23 13.40
CA PHE A 253 13.17 -0.48 12.37
C PHE A 253 12.85 -1.78 11.60
N LEU A 254 13.45 -1.93 10.42
CA LEU A 254 13.34 -3.13 9.60
C LEU A 254 14.61 -3.98 9.62
N ALA A 255 14.44 -5.28 9.81
CA ALA A 255 15.43 -6.30 9.55
C ALA A 255 15.08 -6.99 8.24
N LEU A 256 15.83 -6.70 7.18
CA LEU A 256 15.62 -7.25 5.86
C LEU A 256 16.61 -8.37 5.58
N HIS A 257 16.11 -9.53 5.18
CA HIS A 257 16.94 -10.63 4.67
C HIS A 257 16.60 -10.88 3.20
N THR A 258 17.60 -10.93 2.34
CA THR A 258 17.38 -11.12 0.90
C THR A 258 18.44 -11.99 0.24
N ALA A 259 18.01 -12.74 -0.76
CA ALA A 259 18.85 -13.58 -1.61
C ALA A 259 18.29 -13.59 -3.03
N HIS A 260 19.19 -13.56 -4.00
CA HIS A 260 18.87 -13.79 -5.40
C HIS A 260 19.11 -15.27 -5.72
N LEU A 261 18.09 -15.97 -6.20
CA LEU A 261 18.21 -17.35 -6.65
C LEU A 261 18.33 -17.37 -8.17
N HIS A 262 19.43 -17.92 -8.66
CA HIS A 262 19.67 -18.06 -10.10
C HIS A 262 18.87 -19.24 -10.64
N GLY A 263 18.22 -19.04 -11.78
CA GLY A 263 17.61 -20.13 -12.55
C GLY A 263 18.67 -21.07 -13.13
N GLY A 264 18.24 -22.19 -13.71
CA GLY A 264 19.14 -23.09 -14.45
C GLY A 264 19.86 -22.38 -15.61
N PRO A 265 20.83 -23.05 -16.30
CA PRO A 265 21.56 -22.44 -17.41
C PRO A 265 20.60 -21.90 -18.47
N GLN A 266 20.61 -20.58 -18.67
CA GLN A 266 19.70 -19.90 -19.60
C GLN A 266 20.14 -20.17 -21.05
N THR A 267 19.37 -20.98 -21.78
CA THR A 267 19.40 -21.04 -23.24
C THR A 267 18.27 -20.16 -23.78
N GLY A 268 18.53 -18.87 -23.97
CA GLY A 268 17.54 -17.96 -24.55
C GLY A 268 17.84 -16.51 -24.20
N ALA A 269 17.81 -15.66 -25.23
CA ALA A 269 18.19 -14.25 -25.22
C ALA A 269 17.82 -13.49 -23.93
N SER A 270 18.80 -12.79 -23.35
CA SER A 270 18.52 -11.66 -22.48
C SER A 270 17.54 -10.73 -23.20
N PRO A 271 16.42 -10.31 -22.57
CA PRO A 271 15.52 -9.37 -23.21
C PRO A 271 16.31 -8.10 -23.53
N ALA A 272 16.34 -7.76 -24.82
CA ALA A 272 16.97 -6.56 -25.32
C ALA A 272 16.27 -5.33 -24.71
N GLY A 273 17.06 -4.45 -24.09
CA GLY A 273 16.62 -3.15 -23.57
C GLY A 273 15.83 -3.25 -22.28
N SER A 274 16.48 -3.09 -21.13
CA SER A 274 15.80 -2.74 -19.89
C SER A 274 15.08 -1.40 -20.09
N PRO A 275 13.74 -1.31 -19.89
CA PRO A 275 13.05 -0.04 -19.95
C PRO A 275 13.62 0.91 -18.89
N GLN A 276 14.12 2.08 -19.31
CA GLN A 276 14.40 3.19 -18.41
C GLN A 276 13.08 3.94 -18.16
N GLY A 277 12.36 3.62 -17.08
CA GLY A 277 11.11 4.30 -16.71
C GLY A 277 10.41 3.66 -15.50
N ASP A 278 9.37 4.29 -14.95
CA ASP A 278 8.69 3.86 -13.71
C ASP A 278 7.80 2.63 -13.89
N ALA A 279 7.58 1.86 -12.83
CA ALA A 279 6.60 0.78 -12.79
C ALA A 279 5.18 1.24 -13.18
N GLU A 280 4.84 2.52 -12.94
CA GLU A 280 3.55 3.10 -13.32
C GLU A 280 3.54 3.85 -14.65
N ASP A 281 4.69 4.32 -15.15
CA ASP A 281 4.77 5.00 -16.46
C ASP A 281 4.43 4.05 -17.61
N TYR A 282 4.62 2.74 -17.40
CA TYR A 282 4.32 1.68 -18.36
C TYR A 282 2.96 1.01 -18.15
N VAL A 283 2.14 1.46 -17.19
CA VAL A 283 0.82 0.88 -16.94
C VAL A 283 -0.08 0.96 -18.18
N ALA A 284 0.10 2.00 -19.01
CA ALA A 284 -0.64 2.12 -20.25
C ALA A 284 -0.19 1.12 -21.34
N ASP A 285 1.07 0.68 -21.29
CA ASP A 285 1.70 -0.10 -22.35
C ASP A 285 1.71 -1.62 -22.08
N ASP A 286 1.56 -2.03 -20.82
CA ASP A 286 1.47 -3.44 -20.42
C ASP A 286 0.09 -3.77 -19.81
N PRO A 287 -0.76 -4.56 -20.52
CA PRO A 287 -2.05 -4.99 -20.02
C PRO A 287 -1.99 -5.78 -18.69
N GLU A 288 -0.91 -6.51 -18.40
CA GLU A 288 -0.78 -7.21 -17.13
C GLU A 288 -0.43 -6.25 -15.98
N ALA A 289 0.44 -5.27 -16.23
CA ALA A 289 0.70 -4.18 -15.29
C ALA A 289 -0.59 -3.37 -15.02
N LEU A 290 -1.36 -3.04 -16.06
CA LEU A 290 -2.66 -2.38 -15.93
C LEU A 290 -3.63 -3.18 -15.07
N MET A 291 -3.77 -4.47 -15.33
CA MET A 291 -4.62 -5.34 -14.52
C MET A 291 -4.14 -5.38 -13.07
N ALA A 292 -2.84 -5.38 -12.82
CA ALA A 292 -2.27 -5.37 -11.48
C ALA A 292 -2.60 -4.09 -10.71
N VAL A 293 -2.35 -2.93 -11.31
CA VAL A 293 -2.65 -1.64 -10.71
C VAL A 293 -4.17 -1.47 -10.52
N THR A 294 -4.97 -1.85 -11.52
CA THR A 294 -6.44 -1.78 -11.44
C THR A 294 -6.98 -2.59 -10.26
N ARG A 295 -6.45 -3.80 -10.03
CA ARG A 295 -6.86 -4.62 -8.87
C ARG A 295 -6.40 -4.03 -7.55
N GLN A 296 -5.17 -3.54 -7.45
CA GLN A 296 -4.66 -2.88 -6.25
C GLN A 296 -5.48 -1.62 -5.87
N GLN A 297 -6.12 -0.99 -6.87
CA GLN A 297 -6.87 0.25 -6.72
C GLN A 297 -8.39 0.03 -6.66
N LEU A 298 -8.86 -1.21 -6.86
CA LEU A 298 -10.28 -1.56 -6.84
C LEU A 298 -10.95 -1.19 -5.52
N LEU A 299 -10.28 -1.37 -4.38
CA LEU A 299 -10.80 -0.97 -3.07
C LEU A 299 -11.01 0.56 -2.99
N THR A 300 -10.08 1.34 -3.53
CA THR A 300 -10.21 2.81 -3.59
C THR A 300 -11.35 3.21 -4.52
N TYR A 301 -11.46 2.59 -5.70
CA TYR A 301 -12.59 2.78 -6.60
C TYR A 301 -13.93 2.49 -5.90
N GLN A 302 -14.07 1.34 -5.25
CA GLN A 302 -15.31 0.95 -4.59
C GLN A 302 -15.71 1.93 -3.48
N ALA A 303 -14.74 2.45 -2.73
CA ALA A 303 -14.99 3.48 -1.74
C ALA A 303 -15.47 4.78 -2.38
N LEU A 304 -14.84 5.23 -3.47
CA LEU A 304 -15.23 6.45 -4.19
C LEU A 304 -16.61 6.32 -4.86
N ALA A 305 -16.90 5.15 -5.44
CA ALA A 305 -18.11 4.91 -6.22
C ALA A 305 -19.34 4.59 -5.35
N PHE A 306 -19.17 3.82 -4.28
CA PHE A 306 -20.28 3.26 -3.49
C PHE A 306 -20.23 3.59 -2.00
N GLY A 307 -19.10 4.11 -1.51
CA GLY A 307 -18.88 4.38 -0.11
C GLY A 307 -19.50 5.70 0.37
N ALA A 308 -19.73 5.79 1.68
CA ALA A 308 -20.08 7.04 2.35
C ALA A 308 -18.84 7.93 2.53
N VAL A 309 -18.28 8.43 1.42
CA VAL A 309 -17.12 9.33 1.41
C VAL A 309 -17.54 10.80 1.52
N GLU A 310 -16.61 11.65 1.97
CA GLU A 310 -16.84 13.08 2.14
C GLU A 310 -16.09 13.88 1.08
N GLN A 311 -16.60 15.08 0.74
CA GLN A 311 -15.91 16.03 -0.16
C GLN A 311 -15.45 15.42 -1.51
N ARG A 312 -16.26 14.53 -2.08
CA ARG A 312 -15.98 13.95 -3.41
C ARG A 312 -15.91 15.04 -4.46
N ARG A 313 -14.84 15.04 -5.26
CA ARG A 313 -14.47 16.14 -6.16
C ARG A 313 -13.53 15.70 -7.25
N VAL A 314 -13.34 16.57 -8.24
CA VAL A 314 -12.27 16.46 -9.22
C VAL A 314 -11.08 17.32 -8.80
N VAL A 315 -9.90 16.69 -8.78
CA VAL A 315 -8.62 17.32 -8.53
C VAL A 315 -7.86 17.39 -9.86
N PRO A 316 -7.62 18.58 -10.42
CA PRO A 316 -6.86 18.72 -11.65
C PRO A 316 -5.37 18.55 -11.41
N MET A 317 -4.72 17.84 -12.32
CA MET A 317 -3.28 17.58 -12.32
C MET A 317 -2.68 17.80 -13.70
N ARG A 318 -1.35 17.99 -13.77
CA ARG A 318 -0.64 18.03 -15.06
C ARG A 318 -0.86 16.71 -15.81
N ARG A 319 -1.24 16.81 -17.10
CA ARG A 319 -1.47 15.64 -17.96
C ARG A 319 -0.17 14.90 -18.30
N ASP A 320 0.91 15.63 -18.55
CA ASP A 320 2.23 15.03 -18.70
C ASP A 320 2.70 14.47 -17.35
N ARG A 321 3.09 13.21 -17.36
CA ARG A 321 3.47 12.41 -16.18
C ARG A 321 4.97 12.26 -16.08
N THR A 322 5.68 12.40 -17.19
CA THR A 322 7.14 12.26 -17.28
C THR A 322 7.87 13.43 -16.59
N GLU A 323 7.16 14.54 -16.40
CA GLU A 323 7.65 15.74 -15.69
C GLU A 323 7.63 15.58 -14.15
N ARG A 324 7.07 14.49 -13.62
CA ARG A 324 6.95 14.25 -12.17
C ARG A 324 8.24 13.61 -11.64
N GLY A 325 9.01 14.40 -10.90
CA GLY A 325 10.31 13.97 -10.39
C GLY A 325 10.22 12.88 -9.33
N ARG A 326 11.03 11.82 -9.48
CA ARG A 326 11.23 10.82 -8.41
C ARG A 326 12.03 11.44 -7.27
N HIS A 327 11.53 11.30 -6.05
CA HIS A 327 12.25 11.71 -4.86
C HIS A 327 12.91 10.51 -4.19
N ARG A 328 13.97 10.77 -3.41
CA ARG A 328 14.59 9.76 -2.54
C ARG A 328 13.63 9.19 -1.48
N THR A 329 12.43 9.75 -1.39
CA THR A 329 11.40 9.48 -0.38
C THR A 329 10.39 8.41 -0.76
N GLY A 330 10.48 7.83 -1.97
CA GLY A 330 9.60 6.73 -2.41
C GLY A 330 8.97 6.97 -3.77
N SER A 331 7.98 6.13 -4.12
CA SER A 331 7.30 6.14 -5.42
C SER A 331 6.30 7.28 -5.63
N LEU A 332 5.94 8.03 -4.58
CA LEU A 332 5.07 9.19 -4.68
C LEU A 332 5.82 10.45 -5.14
N THR A 333 5.19 11.18 -6.05
CA THR A 333 5.50 12.58 -6.32
C THR A 333 4.78 13.45 -5.29
N LEU A 334 5.52 14.28 -4.56
CA LEU A 334 4.95 15.22 -3.59
C LEU A 334 4.53 16.49 -4.33
N LEU A 335 3.24 16.84 -4.30
CA LEU A 335 2.72 17.90 -5.18
C LEU A 335 3.15 19.30 -4.75
N GLU A 336 3.56 19.48 -3.49
CA GLU A 336 4.19 20.72 -3.02
C GLU A 336 5.54 21.01 -3.70
N HIS A 337 6.12 20.03 -4.36
CA HIS A 337 7.38 20.14 -5.11
C HIS A 337 7.17 19.97 -6.63
N ASP A 338 5.92 19.77 -7.07
CA ASP A 338 5.56 19.68 -8.49
C ASP A 338 5.17 21.06 -9.01
N GLU A 339 6.15 21.78 -9.56
CA GLU A 339 5.96 23.11 -10.14
C GLU A 339 4.99 23.11 -11.33
N PHE A 340 4.91 22.01 -12.10
CA PHE A 340 4.06 21.91 -13.28
C PHE A 340 2.59 21.81 -12.90
N THR A 341 2.24 20.92 -11.96
CA THR A 341 0.87 20.83 -11.43
C THR A 341 0.49 22.10 -10.68
N THR A 342 1.43 22.68 -9.92
CA THR A 342 1.24 23.95 -9.22
C THR A 342 0.92 25.09 -10.21
N GLY A 343 1.71 25.23 -11.27
CA GLY A 343 1.52 26.22 -12.32
C GLY A 343 0.18 26.05 -13.06
N LEU A 344 -0.20 24.81 -13.36
CA LEU A 344 -1.52 24.49 -13.95
C LEU A 344 -2.65 24.97 -13.02
N ARG A 345 -2.61 24.60 -11.74
CA ARG A 345 -3.66 24.97 -10.78
C ARG A 345 -3.78 26.49 -10.59
N ARG A 346 -2.67 27.24 -10.59
CA ARG A 346 -2.74 28.73 -10.60
C ARG A 346 -3.52 29.26 -11.82
N ARG A 347 -3.27 28.72 -13.02
CA ARG A 347 -3.98 29.13 -14.25
C ARG A 347 -5.48 28.80 -14.18
N LEU A 348 -5.82 27.55 -13.84
CA LEU A 348 -7.21 27.09 -13.75
C LEU A 348 -8.00 27.92 -12.73
N ARG A 349 -7.37 28.27 -11.58
CA ARG A 349 -7.97 29.14 -10.57
C ARG A 349 -8.21 30.56 -11.09
N ALA A 350 -7.24 31.15 -11.79
CA ALA A 350 -7.39 32.48 -12.39
C ALA A 350 -8.52 32.52 -13.44
N GLN A 351 -8.72 31.41 -14.15
CA GLN A 351 -9.79 31.21 -15.13
C GLN A 351 -11.14 30.80 -14.50
N LYS A 352 -11.18 30.57 -13.18
CA LYS A 352 -12.37 30.11 -12.42
C LYS A 352 -12.95 28.80 -12.95
N VAL A 353 -12.09 27.84 -13.27
CA VAL A 353 -12.49 26.47 -13.63
C VAL A 353 -12.99 25.75 -12.37
N ASP A 354 -14.29 25.47 -12.32
CA ASP A 354 -14.99 24.89 -11.16
C ASP A 354 -15.89 23.69 -11.49
N THR A 355 -16.04 23.36 -12.77
CA THR A 355 -16.84 22.23 -13.26
C THR A 355 -16.05 21.32 -14.21
N GLU A 356 -16.43 20.05 -14.27
CA GLU A 356 -15.82 19.08 -15.19
C GLU A 356 -15.82 19.55 -16.65
N GLY A 357 -16.92 20.18 -17.09
CA GLY A 357 -17.04 20.67 -18.47
C GLY A 357 -16.05 21.80 -18.77
N SER A 358 -15.85 22.71 -17.83
CA SER A 358 -14.83 23.77 -17.96
C SER A 358 -13.40 23.23 -17.91
N LEU A 359 -13.16 22.13 -17.19
CA LEU A 359 -11.85 21.47 -17.15
C LEU A 359 -11.56 20.71 -18.46
N ALA A 360 -12.57 20.13 -19.09
CA ALA A 360 -12.42 19.35 -20.32
C ALA A 360 -11.83 20.15 -21.50
N SER A 361 -11.99 21.47 -21.51
CA SER A 361 -11.37 22.34 -22.53
C SER A 361 -9.85 22.53 -22.36
N HIS A 362 -9.28 22.05 -21.26
CA HIS A 362 -7.86 22.17 -20.92
C HIS A 362 -7.13 20.87 -21.25
N THR A 363 -6.56 20.80 -22.45
CA THR A 363 -5.90 19.58 -22.97
C THR A 363 -4.64 19.19 -22.20
N ASP A 364 -4.09 20.12 -21.43
CA ASP A 364 -2.87 19.99 -20.63
C ASP A 364 -3.13 19.55 -19.18
N ALA A 365 -4.42 19.39 -18.81
CA ALA A 365 -4.88 18.90 -17.53
C ALA A 365 -5.41 17.47 -17.63
N THR A 366 -5.27 16.72 -16.55
CA THR A 366 -5.97 15.44 -16.34
C THR A 366 -6.78 15.52 -15.04
N ALA A 367 -7.89 14.79 -15.00
CA ALA A 367 -8.83 14.80 -13.89
C ALA A 367 -8.59 13.58 -12.98
N PHE A 368 -8.48 13.83 -11.68
CA PHE A 368 -8.50 12.79 -10.65
C PHE A 368 -9.79 12.89 -9.84
N ILE A 369 -10.54 11.80 -9.73
CA ILE A 369 -11.68 11.72 -8.82
C ILE A 369 -11.13 11.40 -7.43
N ALA A 370 -11.34 12.29 -6.46
CA ALA A 370 -10.86 12.11 -5.11
C ALA A 370 -11.96 12.40 -4.08
N ALA A 371 -11.86 11.78 -2.91
CA ALA A 371 -12.73 12.04 -1.77
C ALA A 371 -11.98 11.81 -0.45
N ARG A 372 -12.48 12.42 0.62
CA ARG A 372 -12.02 12.20 2.00
C ARG A 372 -12.64 10.91 2.53
N ILE A 373 -11.80 10.05 3.10
CA ILE A 373 -12.23 8.86 3.82
C ILE A 373 -12.57 9.28 5.27
N PRO A 374 -13.82 9.14 5.70
CA PRO A 374 -14.26 9.63 7.01
C PRO A 374 -13.42 9.09 8.16
N GLY A 375 -13.13 9.94 9.15
CA GLY A 375 -12.44 9.55 10.38
C GLY A 375 -10.96 9.18 10.23
N THR A 376 -10.34 9.41 9.07
CA THR A 376 -8.92 9.10 8.82
C THR A 376 -8.07 10.32 8.47
N GLY A 377 -8.67 11.45 8.08
CA GLY A 377 -7.95 12.60 7.54
C GLY A 377 -7.24 12.35 6.20
N ILE A 378 -7.51 11.20 5.57
CA ILE A 378 -6.91 10.81 4.28
C ILE A 378 -7.90 11.11 3.15
N HIS A 379 -7.40 11.73 2.10
CA HIS A 379 -8.06 11.82 0.81
C HIS A 379 -7.43 10.81 -0.13
N LEU A 380 -8.25 10.03 -0.82
CA LEU A 380 -7.81 9.09 -1.84
C LEU A 380 -8.46 9.44 -3.16
N GLY A 381 -7.75 9.20 -4.26
CA GLY A 381 -8.29 9.42 -5.59
C GLY A 381 -7.62 8.57 -6.66
N LEU A 382 -8.29 8.52 -7.80
CA LEU A 382 -7.84 7.81 -9.00
C LEU A 382 -7.93 8.76 -10.20
N SER A 383 -7.01 8.64 -11.14
CA SER A 383 -7.15 9.31 -12.43
C SER A 383 -8.43 8.85 -13.13
N ARG A 384 -8.98 9.69 -14.02
CA ARG A 384 -10.13 9.37 -14.87
C ARG A 384 -10.02 7.97 -15.49
N ARG A 385 -8.88 7.69 -16.12
CA ARG A 385 -8.67 6.43 -16.83
C ARG A 385 -8.57 5.22 -15.91
N LEU A 386 -7.90 5.36 -14.76
CA LEU A 386 -7.80 4.26 -13.81
C LEU A 386 -9.14 4.02 -13.10
N TYR A 387 -9.91 5.08 -12.84
CA TYR A 387 -11.27 4.97 -12.34
C TYR A 387 -12.15 4.18 -13.31
N ALA A 388 -12.12 4.49 -14.60
CA ALA A 388 -12.85 3.75 -15.64
C ALA A 388 -12.38 2.29 -15.78
N ALA A 389 -11.07 2.04 -15.67
CA ALA A 389 -10.51 0.69 -15.64
C ALA A 389 -11.02 -0.12 -14.43
N CYS A 390 -11.06 0.48 -13.25
CA CYS A 390 -11.60 -0.14 -12.04
C CYS A 390 -13.11 -0.37 -12.14
N GLU A 391 -13.86 0.54 -12.74
CA GLU A 391 -15.28 0.37 -13.02
C GLU A 391 -15.53 -0.82 -13.95
N ALA A 392 -14.82 -0.89 -15.07
CA ALA A 392 -14.91 -2.00 -16.01
C ALA A 392 -14.56 -3.33 -15.32
N LEU A 393 -13.49 -3.36 -14.52
CA LEU A 393 -13.14 -4.54 -13.72
C LEU A 393 -14.28 -4.92 -12.75
N PHE A 394 -14.81 -3.95 -12.01
CA PHE A 394 -15.88 -4.18 -11.04
C PHE A 394 -17.14 -4.76 -11.71
N LEU A 395 -17.56 -4.22 -12.86
CA LEU A 395 -18.70 -4.72 -13.63
C LEU A 395 -18.46 -6.15 -14.09
N GLN A 396 -17.28 -6.43 -14.66
CA GLN A 396 -16.90 -7.78 -15.07
C GLN A 396 -16.91 -8.78 -13.91
N LEU A 397 -16.40 -8.37 -12.74
CA LEU A 397 -16.40 -9.21 -11.54
C LEU A 397 -17.80 -9.41 -10.98
N THR A 398 -18.70 -8.44 -11.11
CA THR A 398 -20.10 -8.54 -10.66
C THR A 398 -20.90 -9.49 -11.54
N ASP A 399 -20.67 -9.47 -12.85
CA ASP A 399 -21.35 -10.33 -13.82
C ASP A 399 -20.87 -11.80 -13.80
N MET A 400 -19.73 -12.08 -13.16
CA MET A 400 -19.22 -13.45 -13.09
C MET A 400 -20.13 -14.32 -12.21
N PRO A 401 -20.52 -15.54 -12.66
CA PRO A 401 -21.29 -16.46 -11.85
C PRO A 401 -20.62 -16.76 -10.51
N ASP A 402 -21.43 -16.87 -9.47
CA ASP A 402 -20.93 -17.30 -8.17
C ASP A 402 -20.47 -18.76 -8.21
N THR A 403 -19.20 -18.99 -7.89
CA THR A 403 -18.64 -20.35 -7.78
C THR A 403 -18.71 -20.91 -6.37
N VAL A 404 -18.98 -20.07 -5.37
CA VAL A 404 -19.10 -20.45 -3.98
C VAL A 404 -20.55 -20.25 -3.55
N ALA A 405 -21.21 -21.32 -3.14
CA ALA A 405 -22.46 -21.21 -2.40
C ALA A 405 -22.13 -20.59 -1.03
N PHE A 406 -22.22 -19.27 -0.92
CA PHE A 406 -22.09 -18.57 0.37
C PHE A 406 -23.17 -18.98 1.40
N ALA A 407 -24.14 -19.80 0.98
CA ALA A 407 -25.14 -20.41 1.83
C ALA A 407 -24.54 -21.34 2.92
N ASP A 408 -23.37 -21.94 2.68
CA ASP A 408 -22.73 -22.93 3.57
C ASP A 408 -21.54 -22.38 4.36
N GLY A 409 -21.32 -21.05 4.34
CA GLY A 409 -20.34 -20.41 5.22
C GLY A 409 -20.85 -20.36 6.67
N PRO A 410 -19.95 -20.39 7.68
CA PRO A 410 -20.36 -20.33 9.07
C PRO A 410 -21.12 -19.02 9.32
N ARG A 411 -22.35 -19.13 9.80
CA ARG A 411 -23.28 -18.00 9.99
C ARG A 411 -23.16 -17.48 11.41
N LEU A 412 -23.33 -16.16 11.56
CA LEU A 412 -23.43 -15.49 12.87
C LEU A 412 -24.47 -16.11 13.82
N ASN A 413 -25.45 -16.84 13.28
CA ASN A 413 -26.52 -17.48 14.04
C ASN A 413 -26.30 -18.98 14.27
N ASP A 414 -25.16 -19.54 13.86
CA ASP A 414 -24.86 -20.95 14.09
C ASP A 414 -24.58 -21.18 15.59
N PRO A 415 -25.17 -22.22 16.22
CA PRO A 415 -24.92 -22.49 17.64
C PRO A 415 -23.43 -22.78 17.89
N GLY A 416 -22.80 -22.01 18.78
CA GLY A 416 -21.37 -22.12 19.10
C GLY A 416 -20.48 -21.12 18.37
N PHE A 417 -21.01 -20.34 17.42
CA PHE A 417 -20.23 -19.40 16.62
C PHE A 417 -19.49 -18.35 17.48
N GLY A 418 -18.16 -18.39 17.43
CA GLY A 418 -17.28 -17.39 18.05
C GLY A 418 -16.85 -17.73 19.48
N GLN A 419 -16.98 -18.99 19.91
CA GLN A 419 -16.60 -19.41 21.26
C GLN A 419 -15.25 -20.17 21.32
N ASP A 420 -14.77 -20.76 20.22
CA ASP A 420 -13.56 -21.60 20.19
C ASP A 420 -12.50 -21.18 19.14
N GLN A 421 -11.21 -21.44 19.40
CA GLN A 421 -10.11 -21.20 18.44
C GLN A 421 -10.27 -21.98 17.12
N ASP A 422 -10.97 -23.12 17.17
CA ASP A 422 -11.28 -23.95 16.00
C ASP A 422 -12.22 -23.23 15.02
N ASP A 423 -13.05 -22.28 15.49
CA ASP A 423 -13.93 -21.46 14.64
C ASP A 423 -13.14 -20.47 13.78
N ASP A 424 -12.08 -19.86 14.32
CA ASP A 424 -11.27 -18.88 13.60
C ASP A 424 -10.43 -19.54 12.50
N GLU A 425 -9.88 -20.73 12.76
CA GLU A 425 -9.20 -21.52 11.73
C GLU A 425 -10.17 -21.99 10.64
N ALA A 426 -11.37 -22.45 11.02
CA ALA A 426 -12.40 -22.84 10.05
C ALA A 426 -12.87 -21.66 9.19
N ARG A 427 -13.08 -20.47 9.79
CA ARG A 427 -13.41 -19.22 9.08
C ARG A 427 -12.31 -18.82 8.11
N GLU A 428 -11.06 -18.94 8.53
CA GLU A 428 -9.93 -18.62 7.67
C GLU A 428 -9.80 -19.60 6.50
N GLN A 429 -9.97 -20.89 6.74
CA GLN A 429 -9.99 -21.91 5.70
C GLN A 429 -11.13 -21.67 4.69
N TYR A 430 -12.32 -21.34 5.17
CA TYR A 430 -13.44 -20.96 4.31
C TYR A 430 -13.11 -19.74 3.45
N ALA A 431 -12.58 -18.68 4.07
CA ALA A 431 -12.21 -17.46 3.36
C ALA A 431 -11.14 -17.71 2.29
N ARG A 432 -10.14 -18.56 2.57
CA ARG A 432 -9.12 -18.98 1.60
C ARG A 432 -9.73 -19.72 0.41
N ARG A 433 -10.59 -20.71 0.66
CA ARG A 433 -11.29 -21.45 -0.41
C ARG A 433 -12.14 -20.52 -1.27
N ALA A 434 -12.81 -19.54 -0.66
CA ALA A 434 -13.61 -18.56 -1.40
C ALA A 434 -12.75 -17.69 -2.32
N ARG A 435 -11.59 -17.21 -1.84
CA ARG A 435 -10.61 -16.48 -2.68
C ARG A 435 -10.12 -17.35 -3.83
N GLN A 436 -9.71 -18.58 -3.55
CA GLN A 436 -9.24 -19.52 -4.57
C GLN A 436 -10.30 -19.75 -5.66
N ALA A 437 -11.52 -20.12 -5.29
CA ALA A 437 -12.60 -20.38 -6.22
C ALA A 437 -12.99 -19.15 -7.06
N HIS A 438 -12.87 -17.95 -6.48
CA HIS A 438 -13.06 -16.70 -7.21
C HIS A 438 -11.97 -16.50 -8.28
N TYR A 439 -10.70 -16.69 -7.95
CA TYR A 439 -9.61 -16.52 -8.91
C TYR A 439 -9.58 -17.59 -9.99
N GLU A 440 -9.89 -18.84 -9.66
CA GLU A 440 -10.05 -19.92 -10.65
C GLU A 440 -11.15 -19.56 -11.68
N GLN A 441 -12.24 -18.96 -11.21
CA GLN A 441 -13.31 -18.47 -12.08
C GLN A 441 -12.84 -17.28 -12.92
N GLU A 442 -12.20 -16.29 -12.30
CA GLU A 442 -11.67 -15.10 -12.99
C GLU A 442 -10.70 -15.51 -14.11
N GLN A 443 -9.85 -16.52 -13.89
CA GLN A 443 -8.95 -17.04 -14.92
C GLN A 443 -9.70 -17.52 -16.18
N ARG A 444 -10.92 -18.07 -16.05
CA ARG A 444 -11.74 -18.50 -17.19
C ARG A 444 -12.20 -17.32 -18.05
N TYR A 445 -12.38 -16.15 -17.44
CA TYR A 445 -12.81 -14.93 -18.13
C TYR A 445 -11.66 -13.95 -18.40
N ARG A 446 -10.42 -14.33 -18.07
CA ARG A 446 -9.25 -13.45 -18.06
C ARG A 446 -9.10 -12.60 -19.31
N THR A 447 -9.22 -13.20 -20.49
CA THR A 447 -9.06 -12.47 -21.76
C THR A 447 -10.10 -11.37 -21.90
N ARG A 448 -11.38 -11.70 -21.66
CA ARG A 448 -12.51 -10.75 -21.71
C ARG A 448 -12.34 -9.63 -20.69
N VAL A 449 -12.00 -9.96 -19.45
CA VAL A 449 -11.81 -8.97 -18.38
C VAL A 449 -10.68 -8.01 -18.73
N ARG A 450 -9.53 -8.55 -19.15
CA ARG A 450 -8.36 -7.76 -19.53
C ARG A 450 -8.65 -6.81 -20.68
N GLU A 451 -9.37 -7.28 -21.70
CA GLU A 451 -9.75 -6.46 -22.86
C GLU A 451 -10.74 -5.34 -22.47
N ALA A 452 -11.73 -5.63 -21.63
CA ALA A 452 -12.65 -4.64 -21.10
C ALA A 452 -11.93 -3.55 -20.29
N VAL A 453 -11.04 -3.94 -19.37
CA VAL A 453 -10.24 -3.02 -18.54
C VAL A 453 -9.33 -2.14 -19.41
N SER A 454 -8.61 -2.74 -20.37
CA SER A 454 -7.70 -2.00 -21.26
C SER A 454 -8.47 -1.02 -22.16
N THR A 455 -9.63 -1.44 -22.66
CA THR A 455 -10.49 -0.58 -23.50
C THR A 455 -11.03 0.60 -22.70
N ALA A 456 -11.55 0.36 -21.50
CA ALA A 456 -12.07 1.42 -20.64
C ALA A 456 -10.99 2.44 -20.24
N PHE A 457 -9.80 1.95 -19.87
CA PHE A 457 -8.65 2.81 -19.55
C PHE A 457 -8.27 3.73 -20.72
N ARG A 458 -8.21 3.19 -21.94
CA ARG A 458 -7.84 3.95 -23.15
C ARG A 458 -8.92 4.95 -23.56
N LEU A 459 -10.18 4.52 -23.63
CA LEU A 459 -11.29 5.38 -24.07
C LEU A 459 -11.50 6.57 -23.15
N ALA A 460 -11.34 6.40 -21.83
CA ALA A 460 -11.46 7.47 -20.86
C ALA A 460 -10.40 8.57 -21.00
N GLU A 461 -9.28 8.29 -21.68
CA GLU A 461 -8.23 9.25 -22.00
C GLU A 461 -8.44 9.93 -23.37
N GLU A 462 -8.88 9.16 -24.36
CA GLU A 462 -9.11 9.62 -25.75
C GLU A 462 -10.35 10.49 -25.88
N HIS A 463 -11.40 10.20 -25.10
CA HIS A 463 -12.71 10.84 -25.18
C HIS A 463 -13.17 11.36 -23.81
N PRO A 464 -12.42 12.31 -23.20
CA PRO A 464 -12.75 12.85 -21.88
C PRO A 464 -14.11 13.56 -21.81
N GLU A 465 -14.65 14.01 -22.94
CA GLU A 465 -15.95 14.66 -23.11
C GLU A 465 -17.14 13.69 -23.18
N ASP A 466 -16.92 12.46 -23.64
CA ASP A 466 -17.99 11.47 -23.85
C ASP A 466 -18.34 10.69 -22.58
N SER A 467 -17.58 10.90 -21.51
CA SER A 467 -17.74 10.22 -20.23
C SER A 467 -17.58 11.24 -19.10
N TRP A 468 -18.72 11.80 -18.66
CA TRP A 468 -18.77 12.46 -17.36
C TRP A 468 -18.29 11.47 -16.30
N LEU A 469 -17.42 11.94 -15.41
CA LEU A 469 -16.77 11.07 -14.42
C LEU A 469 -17.79 10.44 -13.46
N THR A 470 -18.89 11.15 -13.23
CA THR A 470 -20.06 10.71 -12.47
C THR A 470 -21.32 11.39 -12.98
N ASP A 471 -22.48 10.82 -12.68
CA ASP A 471 -23.78 11.49 -12.77
C ASP A 471 -24.39 11.60 -11.36
N PRO A 472 -24.62 12.81 -10.81
CA PRO A 472 -24.35 14.12 -11.40
C PRO A 472 -22.84 14.46 -11.48
N PRO A 473 -22.42 15.45 -12.30
CA PRO A 473 -21.02 15.88 -12.39
C PRO A 473 -20.45 16.37 -11.05
N LEU A 474 -19.17 16.12 -10.83
CA LEU A 474 -18.46 16.56 -9.62
C LEU A 474 -17.97 18.00 -9.73
N PRO A 475 -17.88 18.71 -8.59
CA PRO A 475 -17.18 19.99 -8.55
C PRO A 475 -15.69 19.78 -8.80
N VAL A 476 -15.08 20.68 -9.59
CA VAL A 476 -13.63 20.76 -9.73
C VAL A 476 -13.10 21.65 -8.62
N ARG A 477 -12.15 21.13 -7.84
CA ARG A 477 -11.52 21.87 -6.76
C ARG A 477 -10.09 22.24 -7.13
N VAL A 478 -9.87 23.54 -7.24
CA VAL A 478 -8.54 24.12 -7.45
C VAL A 478 -8.10 24.83 -6.17
N ASP A 479 -7.50 24.06 -5.27
CA ASP A 479 -6.96 24.59 -4.01
C ASP A 479 -5.91 25.66 -4.29
N ASP A 480 -5.76 26.61 -3.36
CA ASP A 480 -4.77 27.68 -3.46
C ASP A 480 -3.37 27.10 -3.25
N PRO A 481 -2.50 27.06 -4.28
CA PRO A 481 -1.19 26.45 -4.15
C PRO A 481 -0.27 27.23 -3.20
N ASP A 482 -0.54 28.51 -2.96
CA ASP A 482 0.27 29.34 -2.07
C ASP A 482 -0.20 29.21 -0.60
N LYS A 483 -1.35 28.55 -0.37
CA LYS A 483 -1.93 28.27 0.96
C LYS A 483 -2.48 26.84 1.00
N PRO A 484 -1.62 25.82 0.87
CA PRO A 484 -2.06 24.43 0.84
C PRO A 484 -2.71 24.05 2.17
N LEU A 485 -3.94 23.52 2.09
CA LEU A 485 -4.66 22.97 3.24
C LEU A 485 -4.37 21.47 3.42
N LEU A 486 -3.82 20.83 2.39
CA LEU A 486 -3.56 19.39 2.33
C LEU A 486 -2.10 19.16 1.95
N LEU A 487 -1.50 18.10 2.48
CA LEU A 487 -0.27 17.54 1.96
C LEU A 487 -0.64 16.54 0.87
N GLU A 488 -0.45 16.92 -0.38
CA GLU A 488 -0.90 16.14 -1.53
C GLU A 488 0.26 15.39 -2.17
N ALA A 489 0.00 14.16 -2.61
CA ALA A 489 0.93 13.35 -3.33
C ALA A 489 0.19 12.54 -4.40
N ALA A 490 0.91 12.16 -5.44
CA ALA A 490 0.35 11.34 -6.49
C ALA A 490 1.39 10.40 -7.07
N THR A 491 0.90 9.30 -7.61
CA THR A 491 1.61 8.52 -8.62
C THR A 491 1.14 8.95 -10.01
N ALA A 492 1.39 8.18 -11.06
CA ALA A 492 0.87 8.48 -12.39
C ALA A 492 -0.67 8.41 -12.44
N GLU A 493 -1.25 7.47 -11.67
CA GLU A 493 -2.69 7.16 -11.73
C GLU A 493 -3.42 7.23 -10.38
N SER A 494 -2.70 7.33 -9.26
CA SER A 494 -3.30 7.43 -7.92
C SER A 494 -3.04 8.77 -7.28
N TYR A 495 -4.00 9.25 -6.48
CA TYR A 495 -3.90 10.46 -5.68
C TYR A 495 -4.06 10.12 -4.20
N LEU A 496 -3.26 10.77 -3.35
CA LEU A 496 -3.38 10.69 -1.91
C LEU A 496 -3.12 12.07 -1.32
N ALA A 497 -3.93 12.50 -0.36
CA ALA A 497 -3.63 13.69 0.43
C ALA A 497 -3.93 13.50 1.90
N LEU A 498 -3.23 14.24 2.75
CA LEU A 498 -3.46 14.26 4.19
C LEU A 498 -3.91 15.64 4.62
N GLU A 499 -4.89 15.69 5.50
CA GLU A 499 -5.31 16.91 6.19
C GLU A 499 -4.46 17.08 7.47
N PRO A 500 -3.49 18.03 7.50
CA PRO A 500 -2.58 18.18 8.63
C PRO A 500 -3.29 18.62 9.92
N THR A 501 -4.48 19.20 9.77
CA THR A 501 -5.34 19.69 10.84
C THR A 501 -6.37 18.67 11.31
N ASP A 502 -6.46 17.48 10.70
CA ASP A 502 -7.38 16.43 11.16
C ASP A 502 -7.07 16.07 12.62
N PRO A 503 -8.03 16.03 13.57
CA PRO A 503 -7.76 15.76 14.99
C PRO A 503 -7.05 14.43 15.28
N VAL A 504 -7.09 13.46 14.35
CA VAL A 504 -6.32 12.20 14.42
C VAL A 504 -4.84 12.43 14.08
N LEU A 505 -4.54 13.50 13.33
CA LEU A 505 -3.20 13.92 12.89
C LEU A 505 -2.72 15.25 13.53
N SER A 506 -3.64 16.00 14.15
CA SER A 506 -3.47 17.36 14.63
C SER A 506 -3.64 17.40 16.13
N THR A 507 -2.62 17.94 16.77
CA THR A 507 -2.50 18.06 18.22
C THR A 507 -3.26 19.28 18.76
N ALA A 508 -4.34 19.71 18.09
CA ALA A 508 -5.08 20.91 18.46
C ALA A 508 -5.90 20.65 19.75
N GLY A 509 -5.20 20.69 20.89
CA GLY A 509 -5.80 20.69 22.21
C GLY A 509 -5.05 19.86 23.23
N ARG A 510 -3.85 20.31 23.64
CA ARG A 510 -3.34 20.23 25.03
C ARG A 510 -1.90 20.78 25.13
N THR A 511 -1.76 22.10 25.00
CA THR A 511 -0.76 22.82 25.80
C THR A 511 -1.40 23.12 27.15
N ALA A 512 -0.98 22.40 28.19
CA ALA A 512 -1.22 22.77 29.58
C ALA A 512 0.04 22.44 30.38
#